data_AF-A0A939H774-F1
#
_entry.id   AF-A0A939H774-F1
#
_cell.length_a   1.000
_cell.length_b   1.000
_cell.length_c   1.000
_cell.angle_alpha   90.00
_cell.angle_beta   90.00
_cell.angle_gamma   90.00
#
_symmetry.space_group_name_H-M   'P 1'
#
loop_
_entity.id
_entity.type
_entity.pdbx_description
1 polymer ?
#
loop_
_entity_poly.entity_id
_entity_poly.type
_entity_poly.pdbx_seq_one_letter_code
_entity_poly.pdbx_strand_id
1 'polypeptide(L)'
;MSFSSLKKSTQLDRPRLVTADQFIDDAVSYANGVRSGLSQKERLMVVPHMVNVETKMRRATFTLSSETIDNLSEVAKRTGISKSRIIRILSKQHLGNEKDPILLESKTK
;
A
#
# COMPACT_ATOMS: atom_id res chain seq x y z
N MET A 1 20.53 4.59 -20.27
CA MET A 1 19.07 4.57 -20.03
C MET A 1 18.69 3.19 -19.51
N SER A 2 18.18 3.06 -18.28
CA SER A 2 17.94 1.75 -17.63
C SER A 2 16.48 1.33 -17.73
N PHE A 3 16.22 0.10 -18.23
CA PHE A 3 14.87 -0.50 -18.39
C PHE A 3 14.22 -0.98 -17.09
N SER A 4 14.65 -0.45 -15.93
CA SER A 4 14.21 -0.89 -14.60
C SER A 4 12.73 -0.60 -14.28
N SER A 5 12.04 0.19 -15.12
CA SER A 5 10.63 0.58 -14.90
C SER A 5 9.60 -0.33 -15.56
N LEU A 6 10.02 -1.25 -16.44
CA LEU A 6 9.09 -2.20 -17.05
C LEU A 6 8.79 -3.31 -16.06
N LYS A 7 7.86 -3.01 -15.13
CA LYS A 7 7.21 -4.00 -14.27
C LYS A 7 6.72 -5.13 -15.17
N LYS A 8 7.27 -6.33 -14.99
CA LYS A 8 6.81 -7.53 -15.69
C LYS A 8 5.30 -7.62 -15.50
N SER A 9 4.56 -7.50 -16.60
CA SER A 9 3.11 -7.68 -16.62
C SER A 9 2.83 -9.04 -15.99
N THR A 10 2.01 -9.07 -14.95
CA THR A 10 1.55 -10.31 -14.33
C THR A 10 0.76 -11.06 -15.40
N GLN A 11 1.38 -12.09 -15.98
CA GLN A 11 0.70 -12.99 -16.90
C GLN A 11 -0.48 -13.60 -16.13
N LEU A 12 -1.68 -13.49 -16.69
CA LEU A 12 -2.87 -14.08 -16.07
C LEU A 12 -2.69 -15.60 -16.04
N ASP A 13 -2.98 -16.24 -14.91
CA ASP A 13 -2.82 -17.68 -14.69
C ASP A 13 -3.60 -18.56 -15.69
N ARG A 14 -4.52 -17.97 -16.48
CA ARG A 14 -5.28 -18.65 -17.52
C ARG A 14 -5.33 -17.79 -18.79
N PRO A 15 -4.68 -18.21 -19.89
CA PRO A 15 -4.84 -17.54 -21.17
C PRO A 15 -6.28 -17.71 -21.64
N ARG A 16 -6.88 -16.64 -22.17
CA ARG A 16 -8.18 -16.73 -22.82
C ARG A 16 -8.01 -17.56 -24.10
N LEU A 17 -8.82 -18.60 -24.25
CA LEU A 17 -8.90 -19.33 -25.51
C LEU A 17 -9.66 -18.44 -26.50
N VAL A 18 -8.96 -18.00 -27.55
CA VAL A 18 -9.51 -17.15 -28.63
C VAL A 18 -9.43 -17.97 -29.92
N THR A 19 -10.50 -17.96 -30.71
CA THR A 19 -10.50 -18.60 -32.04
C THR A 19 -9.71 -17.76 -33.04
N ALA A 20 -9.26 -18.38 -34.14
CA ALA A 20 -8.48 -17.68 -35.16
C ALA A 20 -9.24 -16.47 -35.74
N ASP A 21 -10.53 -16.63 -36.06
CA ASP A 21 -11.36 -15.56 -36.61
C ASP A 21 -11.50 -14.38 -35.64
N GLN A 22 -11.69 -14.68 -34.35
CA GLN A 22 -11.81 -13.64 -33.32
C GLN A 22 -10.50 -12.88 -33.12
N PHE A 23 -9.34 -13.55 -33.23
CA PHE A 23 -8.04 -12.90 -33.16
C PHE A 23 -7.80 -11.97 -34.37
N ILE A 24 -8.22 -12.40 -35.56
CA ILE A 24 -8.10 -11.62 -36.80
C ILE A 24 -8.94 -10.35 -36.70
N ASP A 25 -10.20 -10.45 -36.28
CA ASP A 25 -11.11 -9.30 -36.16
C ASP A 25 -10.63 -8.28 -35.11
N ASP A 26 -10.12 -8.75 -33.98
CA ASP A 26 -9.55 -7.89 -32.94
C ASP A 26 -8.27 -7.19 -33.44
N ALA A 27 -7.43 -7.88 -34.22
CA ALA A 27 -6.21 -7.30 -34.81
C ALA A 27 -6.53 -6.22 -35.86
N VAL A 28 -7.52 -6.46 -36.72
CA VAL A 28 -7.99 -5.48 -37.71
C VAL A 28 -8.56 -4.25 -37.01
N SER A 29 -9.37 -4.46 -35.98
CA SER A 29 -9.94 -3.36 -35.18
C SER A 29 -8.85 -2.54 -34.50
N TYR A 30 -7.81 -3.19 -33.95
CA TYR A 30 -6.66 -2.52 -33.35
C TYR A 30 -5.86 -1.70 -34.37
N ALA A 31 -5.57 -2.26 -35.55
CA ALA A 31 -4.85 -1.55 -36.62
C ALA A 31 -5.61 -0.29 -37.08
N ASN A 32 -6.95 -0.35 -37.08
CA ASN A 32 -7.82 0.76 -37.41
C ASN A 32 -8.02 1.75 -36.23
N GLY A 33 -7.37 1.53 -35.08
CA GLY A 33 -7.50 2.37 -33.88
C GLY A 33 -8.84 2.23 -33.16
N VAL A 34 -9.67 1.27 -33.56
CA VAL A 34 -10.97 1.00 -32.95
C VAL A 34 -10.76 0.14 -31.72
N ARG A 35 -11.09 0.68 -30.54
CA ARG A 35 -11.01 -0.07 -29.28
C ARG A 35 -12.18 -1.03 -29.21
N SER A 36 -11.95 -2.29 -29.55
CA SER A 36 -12.92 -3.38 -29.39
C SER A 36 -13.41 -3.42 -27.92
N GLY A 37 -14.72 -3.21 -27.72
CA GLY A 37 -15.36 -3.03 -26.40
C GLY A 37 -15.30 -4.25 -25.47
N LEU A 38 -14.67 -5.34 -25.90
CA LEU A 38 -14.53 -6.58 -25.12
C LEU A 38 -13.53 -6.48 -23.97
N SER A 39 -12.85 -5.34 -23.80
CA SER A 39 -12.04 -5.03 -22.59
C SER A 39 -12.70 -4.02 -21.65
N GLN A 40 -13.87 -3.45 -22.00
CA GLN A 40 -14.47 -2.37 -21.21
C GLN A 40 -15.36 -2.87 -20.07
N LYS A 41 -15.97 -4.06 -20.18
CA LYS A 41 -16.83 -4.62 -19.13
C LYS A 41 -16.08 -5.03 -17.85
N GLU A 42 -14.76 -5.17 -17.90
CA GLU A 42 -13.95 -5.43 -16.71
C GLU A 42 -13.33 -4.16 -16.10
N ARG A 43 -13.46 -2.99 -16.74
CA ARG A 43 -12.68 -1.81 -16.33
C ARG A 43 -13.40 -0.70 -15.58
N LEU A 44 -14.74 -0.61 -15.51
CA LEU A 44 -15.37 0.52 -14.82
C LEU A 44 -16.70 0.17 -14.13
N MET A 45 -16.66 -0.75 -13.16
CA MET A 45 -17.41 -0.51 -11.92
C MET A 45 -16.47 0.23 -10.96
N VAL A 46 -16.23 1.52 -11.21
CA VAL A 46 -15.78 2.43 -10.15
C VAL A 46 -17.01 2.77 -9.35
N VAL A 47 -17.46 1.82 -8.54
CA VAL A 47 -18.10 2.19 -7.29
C VAL A 47 -17.04 2.98 -6.55
N PRO A 48 -17.29 4.21 -6.04
CA PRO A 48 -16.43 4.79 -5.04
C PRO A 48 -16.67 3.98 -3.77
N HIS A 49 -16.18 2.74 -3.75
CA HIS A 49 -15.67 2.21 -2.51
C HIS A 49 -14.63 3.23 -2.11
N MET A 50 -14.92 3.98 -1.05
CA MET A 50 -13.88 4.44 -0.15
C MET A 50 -13.16 3.17 0.28
N VAL A 51 -12.27 2.70 -0.59
CA VAL A 51 -11.35 1.64 -0.29
C VAL A 51 -10.62 2.24 0.89
N ASN A 52 -10.89 1.68 2.07
CA ASN A 52 -9.99 1.77 3.17
C ASN A 52 -8.71 1.17 2.59
N VAL A 53 -7.90 2.00 1.94
CA VAL A 53 -6.66 1.57 1.34
C VAL A 53 -5.89 1.16 2.57
N GLU A 54 -5.90 -0.14 2.86
CA GLU A 54 -4.96 -0.77 3.75
C GLU A 54 -3.61 -0.51 3.12
N THR A 55 -3.11 0.69 3.37
CA THR A 55 -1.82 1.15 2.93
C THR A 55 -0.86 0.20 3.61
N LYS A 56 -0.23 -0.64 2.79
CA LYS A 56 0.75 -1.62 3.26
C LYS A 56 1.67 -0.95 4.27
N MET A 57 1.70 -1.48 5.49
CA MET A 57 2.53 -0.92 6.55
C MET A 57 4.00 -0.91 6.10
N ARG A 58 4.63 0.27 6.13
CA ARG A 58 6.06 0.41 5.82
C ARG A 58 6.88 0.05 7.06
N ARG A 59 8.01 -0.63 6.87
CA ARG A 59 8.99 -0.88 7.93
C ARG A 59 9.80 0.39 8.16
N ALA A 60 10.09 0.70 9.42
CA ALA A 60 10.96 1.79 9.83
C ALA A 60 11.92 1.29 10.91
N THR A 61 13.13 1.83 10.91
CA THR A 61 14.14 1.58 11.94
C THR A 61 14.26 2.85 12.78
N PHE A 62 14.24 2.71 14.10
CA PHE A 62 14.31 3.82 15.04
C PHE A 62 15.55 3.67 15.92
N THR A 63 16.19 4.78 16.24
CA THR A 63 17.24 4.84 17.27
C THR A 63 16.57 5.17 18.59
N LEU A 64 16.64 4.26 19.55
CA LEU A 64 16.06 4.40 20.89
C LEU A 64 17.15 4.19 21.94
N SER A 65 16.95 4.77 23.12
CA SER A 65 17.82 4.46 24.27
C SER A 65 17.62 3.01 24.72
N SER A 66 18.64 2.43 25.38
CA SER A 66 18.55 1.08 25.95
C SER A 66 17.38 0.96 26.94
N GLU A 67 17.24 1.95 27.83
CA GLU A 67 16.16 2.02 28.82
C GLU A 67 14.78 1.99 28.14
N THR A 68 14.58 2.74 27.05
CA THR A 68 13.32 2.73 26.31
C THR A 68 13.00 1.36 25.69
N ILE A 69 14.03 0.65 25.21
CA ILE A 69 13.86 -0.70 24.64
C ILE A 69 13.45 -1.70 25.73
N ASP A 70 14.01 -1.57 26.93
CA ASP A 70 13.69 -2.43 28.07
C ASP A 70 12.26 -2.18 28.56
N ASN A 71 11.87 -0.91 28.73
CA ASN A 71 10.52 -0.51 29.09
C ASN A 71 9.48 -1.05 28.07
N LEU A 72 9.75 -0.88 26.77
CA LEU A 72 8.89 -1.43 25.71
C LEU A 72 8.80 -2.96 25.76
N SER A 73 9.89 -3.64 26.12
CA SER A 73 9.94 -5.09 26.24
C SER A 73 9.14 -5.59 27.44
N GLU A 74 9.24 -4.91 28.57
CA GLU A 74 8.50 -5.25 29.78
C GLU A 74 7.00 -5.04 29.60
N VAL A 75 6.58 -3.89 29.04
CA VAL A 75 5.16 -3.62 28.74
C VAL A 75 4.60 -4.65 27.77
N ALA A 76 5.36 -5.04 26.74
CA ALA A 76 4.94 -6.07 25.79
C ALA A 76 4.73 -7.44 26.46
N LYS A 77 5.63 -7.83 27.39
CA LYS A 77 5.50 -9.08 28.15
C LYS A 77 4.26 -9.07 29.06
N ARG A 78 4.02 -7.96 29.77
CA ARG A 78 2.91 -7.82 30.71
C ARG A 78 1.54 -7.77 30.02
N THR A 79 1.45 -7.11 28.87
CA THR A 79 0.17 -6.87 28.16
C THR A 79 -0.11 -7.83 27.01
N GLY A 80 0.90 -8.55 26.51
CA GLY A 80 0.81 -9.36 25.30
C GLY A 80 0.75 -8.53 24.01
N ILE A 81 0.87 -7.21 24.08
CA ILE A 81 0.83 -6.32 22.91
C ILE A 81 2.23 -6.23 22.29
N SER A 82 2.32 -6.32 20.96
CA SER A 82 3.60 -6.21 20.27
C SER A 82 4.21 -4.80 20.39
N LYS A 83 5.54 -4.71 20.44
CA LYS A 83 6.29 -3.44 20.55
C LYS A 83 5.86 -2.40 19.50
N SER A 84 5.71 -2.83 18.24
CA SER A 84 5.28 -1.95 17.14
C SER A 84 3.83 -1.48 17.26
N ARG A 85 2.96 -2.25 17.94
CA ARG A 85 1.58 -1.83 18.26
C ARG A 85 1.58 -0.81 19.40
N ILE A 86 2.42 -0.99 20.42
CA ILE A 86 2.59 -0.03 21.52
C ILE A 86 3.02 1.34 20.97
N ILE A 87 4.07 1.39 20.15
CA ILE A 87 4.56 2.64 19.54
C ILE A 87 3.46 3.37 18.76
N ARG A 88 2.63 2.63 18.00
CA ARG A 88 1.49 3.21 17.25
C ARG A 88 0.41 3.79 18.17
N ILE A 89 0.11 3.12 19.29
CA ILE A 89 -0.86 3.60 20.27
C ILE A 89 -0.36 4.90 20.90
N LEU A 90 0.90 4.90 21.38
CA LEU A 90 1.52 6.08 21.97
C LEU A 90 1.54 7.24 20.98
N SER A 91 1.97 7.00 19.74
CA SER A 91 1.97 8.02 18.68
C SER A 91 0.57 8.60 18.43
N LYS A 92 -0.47 7.75 18.43
CA LYS A 92 -1.86 8.20 18.25
C LYS A 92 -2.36 9.02 19.44
N GLN A 93 -2.00 8.64 20.66
CA GLN A 93 -2.35 9.36 21.89
C GLN A 93 -1.72 10.75 21.90
N HIS A 94 -0.42 10.85 21.61
CA HIS A 94 0.29 12.13 21.56
C HIS A 94 -0.18 13.03 20.41
N LEU A 95 -0.55 12.47 19.25
CA LEU A 95 -1.12 13.26 18.16
C LEU A 95 -2.51 13.84 18.51
N GLY A 96 -3.34 13.11 19.25
CA GLY A 96 -4.63 13.61 19.73
C GLY A 96 -4.50 14.71 20.78
N ASN A 97 -3.35 14.76 21.46
CA ASN A 97 -2.98 15.77 22.45
C ASN A 97 -2.11 16.84 21.78
N GLU A 98 -2.67 17.64 20.87
CA GLU A 98 -2.04 18.75 20.13
C GLU A 98 -1.28 19.80 21.01
N LYS A 99 -1.29 19.65 22.34
CA LYS A 99 -0.68 20.55 23.31
C LYS A 99 0.32 19.86 24.23
N ASP A 100 1.13 18.93 23.73
CA ASP A 100 2.30 18.48 24.49
C ASP A 100 3.44 19.51 24.32
N PRO A 101 3.70 20.39 25.32
CA PRO A 101 4.69 21.46 25.18
C PRO A 101 6.10 20.91 24.87
N ILE A 102 6.39 19.68 25.33
CA ILE A 102 7.66 18.99 25.15
C ILE A 102 7.99 18.74 23.66
N LEU A 103 6.98 18.47 22.82
CA LEU A 103 7.19 18.23 21.37
C LEU A 103 7.29 19.53 20.56
N LEU A 104 6.81 20.65 21.11
CA LEU A 104 6.94 21.98 20.51
C LEU A 104 8.30 22.59 20.84
N GLU A 105 8.81 22.39 22.06
CA GLU A 105 10.13 22.86 22.51
C GLU A 105 11.29 22.16 21.77
N SER A 106 11.12 20.92 21.31
CA SER A 106 12.16 20.22 20.54
C SER A 106 12.35 20.76 19.11
N LYS A 107 11.47 21.66 18.62
CA LYS A 107 11.62 22.30 17.30
C LYS A 107 12.55 23.51 17.30
N THR A 108 13.00 23.98 18.46
CA THR A 108 13.89 25.14 18.59
C THR A 108 15.26 24.71 19.10
N LYS A 109 16.04 24.01 18.27
CA LYS A 109 17.50 24.00 18.35
C LYS A 109 18.13 23.50 17.06
#